data_AF-A0A1F9Z6V7-F1
#
_entry.id   AF-A0A1F9Z6V7-F1
#
_cell.length_a   1.000
_cell.length_b   1.000
_cell.length_c   1.000
_cell.angle_alpha   90.00
_cell.angle_beta   90.00
_cell.angle_gamma   90.00
#
_symmetry.space_group_name_H-M   'P 1'
#
loop_
_entity.id
_entity.type
_entity.pdbx_description
1 polymer ?
#
loop_
_entity_poly.entity_id
_entity_poly.type
_entity_poly.pdbx_seq_one_letter_code
_entity_poly.pdbx_strand_id
1 'polypeptide(L)'
;MTARGPLTSLDALADDDLKALAREIRLDVPSRTTRGKLIELLAAAPNPDEVLARADRLELESRLIKLPTRQLRDLGARYRVSLNGLARKAELVTALAASPVASDVRMELNALERPGDLARIDLPRGDQVDLARVKDLLDEAQKRFEERRFDDAIAAAREAAHRAERTSRELARTSWSYSILAAMGLLEPCNPRDPDTAAALDLLTRVKTLYAQGKLEDETILQDLVKAAQTAHGRDASRVRADLADVRDAIREAANIGASVANAEADWRRASDLLDRGDLRAARETADAAGRAAAEARDRRIQDVTDALASIEDAIALARNVGADPGDAVVELEDARTASRRGDYLRAGESAKRAERLAMQSQQRQIEQAMEIRQAQVDRAQTIIEGCETLIHEAETYGIGVAEARTLLRQARDVLAKGDTIAAVTLARNAEEAAERLEPRLLEERRRRGIGRPTSGLCGVCASPRLEFREDGWGRCLACGSSFRWRGPLGVLERVRGLLGT
;
A
#
# COMPACT_ATOMS: atom_id res chain seq x y z
N MET A 1 -28.09 -63.72 29.17
CA MET A 1 -28.70 -63.89 30.51
C MET A 1 -27.57 -63.80 31.53
N THR A 2 -27.43 -62.64 32.16
CA THR A 2 -26.56 -62.42 33.31
C THR A 2 -27.47 -62.03 34.46
N ALA A 3 -27.50 -62.88 35.49
CA ALA A 3 -28.21 -62.61 36.72
C ALA A 3 -27.68 -61.30 37.30
N ARG A 4 -28.59 -60.34 37.52
CA ARG A 4 -28.30 -59.08 38.20
C ARG A 4 -27.78 -59.39 39.61
N GLY A 5 -26.73 -58.68 40.04
CA GLY A 5 -26.17 -58.85 41.38
C GLY A 5 -27.20 -58.55 42.47
N PRO A 6 -27.06 -59.17 43.65
CA PRO A 6 -28.09 -59.23 44.69
C PRO A 6 -28.63 -57.86 45.14
N LEU A 7 -27.86 -56.77 45.05
CA LEU A 7 -28.27 -55.47 45.57
C LEU A 7 -29.22 -54.68 44.64
N THR A 8 -29.23 -54.99 43.34
CA THR A 8 -29.91 -54.16 42.33
C THR A 8 -31.43 -54.11 42.46
N SER A 9 -32.06 -55.13 43.04
CA SER A 9 -33.51 -55.20 43.22
C SER A 9 -33.99 -54.48 44.47
N LEU A 10 -33.18 -54.47 45.54
CA LEU A 10 -33.44 -53.67 46.74
C LEU A 10 -33.28 -52.18 46.44
N ASP A 11 -32.29 -51.81 45.62
CA ASP A 11 -32.08 -50.43 45.17
C ASP A 11 -33.25 -49.87 44.35
N ALA A 12 -34.04 -50.73 43.70
CA ALA A 12 -35.15 -50.34 42.83
C ALA A 12 -36.50 -50.14 43.58
N LEU A 13 -36.62 -50.55 44.85
CA LEU A 13 -37.85 -50.45 45.63
C LEU A 13 -38.08 -49.05 46.21
N ALA A 14 -39.33 -48.62 46.39
CA ALA A 14 -39.64 -47.38 47.10
C ALA A 14 -39.32 -47.51 48.61
N ASP A 15 -39.07 -46.40 49.30
CA ASP A 15 -38.74 -46.40 50.73
C ASP A 15 -39.81 -47.07 51.60
N ASP A 16 -41.09 -46.95 51.21
CA ASP A 16 -42.20 -47.58 51.92
C ASP A 16 -42.23 -49.10 51.69
N ASP A 17 -41.85 -49.58 50.50
CA ASP A 17 -41.74 -51.00 50.18
C ASP A 17 -40.53 -51.64 50.90
N LEU A 18 -39.41 -50.91 51.01
CA LEU A 18 -38.24 -51.33 51.79
C LEU A 18 -38.56 -51.44 53.29
N LYS A 19 -39.33 -50.50 53.83
CA LYS A 19 -39.80 -50.55 55.23
C LYS A 19 -40.83 -51.65 55.44
N ALA A 20 -41.73 -51.89 54.49
CA ALA A 20 -42.69 -52.99 54.54
C ALA A 20 -41.97 -54.34 54.51
N LEU A 21 -40.98 -54.50 53.63
CA LEU A 21 -40.13 -55.69 53.53
C LEU A 21 -39.36 -55.94 54.83
N ALA A 22 -38.77 -54.88 55.42
CA ALA A 22 -38.08 -54.97 56.71
C ALA A 22 -39.01 -55.40 57.86
N ARG A 23 -40.25 -54.91 57.90
CA ARG A 23 -41.26 -55.34 58.88
C ARG A 23 -41.70 -56.79 58.68
N GLU A 24 -41.87 -57.21 57.43
CA GLU A 24 -42.32 -58.56 57.05
C GLU A 24 -41.29 -59.62 57.51
N ILE A 25 -40.00 -59.34 57.33
CA ILE A 25 -38.91 -60.22 57.76
C ILE A 25 -38.49 -60.02 59.23
N ARG A 26 -39.21 -59.18 59.97
CA ARG A 26 -38.95 -58.83 61.39
C ARG A 26 -37.53 -58.31 61.65
N LEU A 27 -37.00 -57.50 60.73
CA LEU A 27 -35.72 -56.83 60.90
C LEU A 27 -35.88 -55.66 61.89
N ASP A 28 -35.03 -55.59 62.91
CA ASP A 28 -35.02 -54.46 63.84
C ASP A 28 -34.34 -53.25 63.19
N VAL A 29 -35.14 -52.27 62.75
CA VAL A 29 -34.68 -51.09 62.03
C VAL A 29 -34.83 -49.85 62.91
N PRO A 30 -33.72 -49.13 63.23
CA PRO A 30 -33.78 -47.86 63.93
C PRO A 30 -34.68 -46.83 63.22
N SER A 31 -35.45 -46.06 63.99
CA SER A 31 -36.47 -45.12 63.48
C SER A 31 -35.94 -44.00 62.57
N ARG A 32 -34.61 -43.79 62.53
CA ARG A 32 -33.91 -42.85 61.63
C ARG A 32 -32.86 -43.54 60.75
N THR A 33 -33.20 -44.68 60.17
CA THR A 33 -32.31 -45.38 59.22
C THR A 33 -32.39 -44.71 57.85
N THR A 34 -31.23 -44.37 57.26
CA THR A 34 -31.15 -43.87 55.88
C THR A 34 -31.41 -44.98 54.87
N ARG A 35 -31.96 -44.66 53.70
CA ARG A 35 -32.28 -45.63 52.63
C ARG A 35 -31.13 -46.60 52.34
N GLY A 36 -29.90 -46.09 52.17
CA GLY A 36 -28.71 -46.92 51.92
C GLY A 36 -28.41 -47.88 53.08
N LYS A 37 -28.56 -47.44 54.33
CA LYS A 37 -28.35 -48.29 55.51
C LYS A 37 -29.44 -49.35 55.65
N LEU A 38 -30.67 -49.04 55.24
CA LEU A 38 -31.77 -50.00 55.20
C LEU A 38 -31.54 -51.10 54.15
N ILE A 39 -31.01 -50.73 52.97
CA ILE A 39 -30.66 -51.67 51.91
C ILE A 39 -29.50 -52.58 52.35
N GLU A 40 -28.48 -52.03 53.00
CA GLU A 40 -27.39 -52.82 53.60
C GLU A 40 -27.90 -53.83 54.65
N LEU A 41 -28.81 -53.41 55.53
CA LEU A 41 -29.38 -54.28 56.57
C LEU A 41 -30.26 -55.38 55.97
N LEU A 42 -31.03 -55.08 54.92
CA LEU A 42 -31.85 -56.07 54.20
C LEU A 42 -30.98 -57.08 53.44
N ALA A 43 -29.87 -56.64 52.84
CA ALA A 43 -28.92 -57.51 52.17
C ALA A 43 -28.15 -58.43 53.13
N ALA A 44 -28.00 -58.02 54.40
CA ALA A 44 -27.34 -58.76 55.47
C ALA A 44 -28.30 -59.62 56.33
N ALA A 45 -29.57 -59.76 55.93
CA ALA A 45 -30.56 -60.55 56.66
C ALA A 45 -30.23 -62.05 56.65
N PRO A 46 -30.77 -62.86 57.60
CA PRO A 46 -30.43 -64.28 57.74
C PRO A 46 -30.71 -65.14 56.49
N ASN A 47 -31.70 -64.76 55.68
CA ASN A 47 -32.10 -65.44 54.44
C ASN A 47 -32.02 -64.45 53.25
N PRO A 48 -30.83 -64.11 52.75
CA PRO A 48 -30.67 -63.08 51.73
C PRO A 48 -31.38 -63.45 50.42
N ASP A 49 -31.33 -64.72 50.00
CA ASP A 49 -31.95 -65.15 48.73
C ASP A 49 -33.48 -65.02 48.75
N GLU A 50 -34.13 -65.25 49.90
CA GLU A 50 -35.58 -65.08 50.06
C GLU A 50 -35.96 -63.60 50.06
N VAL A 51 -35.15 -62.75 50.71
CA VAL A 51 -35.33 -61.29 50.73
C VAL A 51 -35.22 -60.72 49.32
N LEU A 52 -34.26 -61.21 48.53
CA LEU A 52 -34.05 -60.78 47.16
C LEU A 52 -35.14 -61.26 46.21
N ALA A 53 -35.56 -62.53 46.32
CA ALA A 53 -36.69 -63.04 45.56
C ALA A 53 -37.99 -62.28 45.87
N ARG A 54 -38.15 -61.82 47.12
CA ARG A 54 -39.28 -60.99 47.53
C ARG A 54 -39.17 -59.56 47.00
N ALA A 55 -37.98 -58.96 47.06
CA ALA A 55 -37.71 -57.63 46.52
C ALA A 55 -37.95 -57.57 45.01
N ASP A 56 -37.46 -58.59 44.29
CA ASP A 56 -37.71 -58.85 42.88
C ASP A 56 -39.20 -58.89 42.50
N ARG A 57 -40.01 -59.51 43.38
CA ARG A 57 -41.45 -59.62 43.19
C ARG A 57 -42.12 -58.27 43.40
N LEU A 58 -41.78 -57.56 44.48
CA LEU A 58 -42.33 -56.24 44.80
C LEU A 58 -41.97 -55.20 43.72
N GLU A 59 -40.74 -55.23 43.20
CA GLU A 59 -40.31 -54.39 42.08
C GLU A 59 -41.20 -54.65 40.86
N LEU A 60 -41.40 -55.92 40.50
CA LEU A 60 -42.23 -56.29 39.35
C LEU A 60 -43.72 -55.94 39.56
N GLU A 61 -44.26 -56.13 40.77
CA GLU A 61 -45.63 -55.72 41.13
C GLU A 61 -45.81 -54.21 40.98
N SER A 62 -44.85 -53.41 41.47
CA SER A 62 -44.86 -51.94 41.38
C SER A 62 -44.85 -51.43 39.94
N ARG A 63 -44.32 -52.22 39.00
CA ARG A 63 -44.27 -51.88 37.57
C ARG A 63 -45.52 -52.36 36.84
N LEU A 64 -45.96 -53.59 37.11
CA LEU A 64 -47.19 -54.14 36.55
C LEU A 64 -48.42 -53.35 36.99
N ILE A 65 -48.47 -52.83 38.22
CA ILE A 65 -49.63 -52.05 38.69
C ILE A 65 -49.81 -50.73 37.92
N LYS A 66 -48.76 -50.22 37.25
CA LYS A 66 -48.84 -49.03 36.40
C LYS A 66 -49.45 -49.31 35.02
N LEU A 67 -49.47 -50.57 34.58
CA LEU A 67 -50.07 -50.95 33.30
C LEU A 67 -51.61 -51.01 33.39
N PRO A 68 -52.34 -50.68 32.31
CA PRO A 68 -53.79 -50.87 32.25
C PRO A 68 -54.15 -52.36 32.26
N THR A 69 -55.33 -52.68 32.82
CA THR A 69 -55.82 -54.06 33.02
C THR A 69 -55.83 -54.90 31.73
N ARG A 70 -56.06 -54.26 30.57
CA ARG A 70 -55.99 -54.92 29.26
C ARG A 70 -54.59 -55.43 28.93
N GLN A 71 -53.57 -54.59 29.11
CA GLN A 71 -52.17 -54.96 28.85
C GLN A 71 -51.67 -56.03 29.81
N LEU A 72 -52.15 -56.04 31.06
CA LEU A 72 -51.87 -57.13 32.02
C LEU A 72 -52.43 -58.47 31.53
N ARG A 73 -53.65 -58.48 30.97
CA ARG A 73 -54.23 -59.70 30.39
C ARG A 73 -53.52 -60.13 29.11
N ASP A 74 -53.10 -59.18 28.28
CA ASP A 74 -52.31 -59.47 27.07
C ASP A 74 -50.93 -60.04 27.42
N LEU A 75 -50.28 -59.55 28.48
CA LEU A 75 -49.06 -60.15 29.04
C LEU A 75 -49.33 -61.57 29.55
N GLY A 76 -50.39 -61.77 30.32
CA GLY A 76 -50.78 -63.11 30.80
C GLY A 76 -51.05 -64.10 29.66
N ALA A 77 -51.74 -63.68 28.60
CA ALA A 77 -52.00 -64.51 27.44
C ALA A 77 -50.71 -64.87 26.67
N ARG A 78 -49.81 -63.89 26.47
CA ARG A 78 -48.53 -64.09 25.77
C ARG A 78 -47.61 -65.06 26.51
N TYR A 79 -47.54 -64.93 27.83
CA TYR A 79 -46.71 -65.79 28.69
C TYR A 79 -47.45 -67.02 29.24
N ARG A 80 -48.66 -67.29 28.76
CA ARG A 80 -49.52 -68.43 29.15
C ARG A 80 -49.79 -68.52 30.66
N VAL A 81 -49.86 -67.38 31.35
CA VAL A 81 -50.26 -67.29 32.76
C VAL A 81 -51.78 -67.28 32.85
N SER A 82 -52.36 -68.22 33.60
CA SER A 82 -53.82 -68.33 33.75
C SER A 82 -54.35 -67.20 34.63
N LEU A 83 -54.99 -66.20 34.01
CA LEU A 83 -55.62 -65.05 34.69
C LEU A 83 -57.16 -65.11 34.65
N ASN A 84 -57.72 -66.27 34.28
CA ASN A 84 -59.17 -66.46 34.11
C ASN A 84 -59.87 -66.42 35.48
N GLY A 85 -60.92 -65.61 35.59
CA GLY A 85 -61.71 -65.45 36.84
C GLY A 85 -61.23 -64.34 37.78
N LEU A 86 -60.09 -63.70 37.51
CA LEU A 86 -59.58 -62.58 38.31
C LEU A 86 -60.18 -61.24 37.84
N ALA A 87 -60.97 -60.60 38.71
CA ALA A 87 -61.68 -59.36 38.40
C ALA A 87 -60.91 -58.11 38.85
N ARG A 88 -60.13 -58.20 39.95
CA ARG A 88 -59.44 -57.05 40.52
C ARG A 88 -58.04 -56.88 39.91
N LYS A 89 -57.65 -55.62 39.65
CA LYS A 89 -56.34 -55.29 39.08
C LYS A 89 -55.18 -55.80 39.95
N ALA A 90 -55.29 -55.67 41.27
CA ALA A 90 -54.28 -56.15 42.21
C ALA A 90 -54.04 -57.67 42.10
N GLU A 91 -55.11 -58.45 41.95
CA GLU A 91 -55.02 -59.91 41.81
C GLU A 91 -54.32 -60.32 40.51
N LEU A 92 -54.55 -59.57 39.42
CA LEU A 92 -53.86 -59.79 38.13
C LEU A 92 -52.36 -59.47 38.23
N VAL A 93 -52.00 -58.40 38.92
CA VAL A 93 -50.59 -57.98 39.14
C VAL A 93 -49.87 -59.03 39.98
N THR A 94 -50.44 -59.44 41.11
CA THR A 94 -49.83 -60.45 42.00
C THR A 94 -49.69 -61.80 41.29
N ALA A 95 -50.70 -62.24 40.52
CA ALA A 95 -50.63 -63.49 39.77
C ALA A 95 -49.52 -63.50 38.70
N LEU A 96 -49.32 -62.36 38.02
CA LEU A 96 -48.24 -62.20 37.03
C LEU A 96 -46.85 -62.14 37.70
N ALA A 97 -46.72 -61.40 38.81
CA ALA A 97 -45.46 -61.25 39.52
C ALA A 97 -45.02 -62.52 40.28
N ALA A 98 -45.97 -63.37 40.68
CA ALA A 98 -45.70 -64.67 41.30
C ALA A 98 -45.58 -65.83 40.28
N SER A 99 -45.72 -65.56 38.98
CA SER A 99 -45.64 -66.59 37.94
C SER A 99 -44.20 -67.10 37.72
N PRO A 100 -44.00 -68.35 37.25
CA PRO A 100 -42.66 -68.88 36.96
C PRO A 100 -41.95 -68.15 35.81
N VAL A 101 -42.68 -67.34 35.04
CA VAL A 101 -42.20 -66.54 33.90
C VAL A 101 -41.98 -65.06 34.27
N ALA A 102 -42.03 -64.72 35.57
CA ALA A 102 -41.86 -63.35 36.07
C ALA A 102 -40.54 -62.69 35.63
N SER A 103 -39.46 -63.46 35.51
CA SER A 103 -38.16 -62.95 35.02
C SER A 103 -38.24 -62.48 33.56
N ASP A 104 -38.93 -63.24 32.70
CA ASP A 104 -39.08 -62.90 31.28
C ASP A 104 -40.00 -61.69 31.08
N VAL A 105 -41.09 -61.61 31.86
CA VAL A 105 -41.98 -60.45 31.89
C VAL A 105 -41.22 -59.18 32.31
N ARG A 106 -40.31 -59.30 33.30
CA ARG A 106 -39.47 -58.17 33.74
C ARG A 106 -38.51 -57.71 32.63
N MET A 107 -37.92 -58.66 31.91
CA MET A 107 -37.03 -58.36 30.79
C MET A 107 -37.75 -57.64 29.65
N GLU A 108 -38.99 -58.03 29.33
CA GLU A 108 -39.81 -57.33 28.32
C GLU A 108 -40.15 -55.90 28.77
N LEU A 109 -40.54 -55.70 30.04
CA LEU A 109 -40.83 -54.35 30.55
C LEU A 109 -39.60 -53.44 30.55
N ASN A 110 -38.41 -53.99 30.80
CA ASN A 110 -37.14 -53.26 30.69
C ASN A 110 -36.81 -52.83 29.25
N ALA A 111 -37.23 -53.62 28.25
CA ALA A 111 -36.97 -53.31 26.84
C ALA A 111 -37.93 -52.23 26.27
N LEU A 112 -39.06 -51.98 26.93
CA LEU A 112 -40.12 -51.07 26.46
C LEU A 112 -39.96 -49.62 26.97
N GLU A 113 -38.99 -49.33 27.84
CA GLU A 113 -38.73 -47.96 28.32
C GLU A 113 -37.80 -47.21 27.33
N ARG A 114 -38.37 -46.26 26.57
CA ARG A 114 -37.64 -45.22 25.81
C ARG A 114 -37.70 -43.88 26.57
N PRO A 115 -36.65 -43.03 26.48
CA PRO A 115 -36.49 -41.87 27.36
C PRO A 115 -37.36 -40.69 26.90
N GLY A 116 -38.30 -40.29 27.74
CA GLY A 116 -39.10 -39.08 27.57
C GLY A 116 -39.96 -38.88 28.82
N ASP A 117 -39.80 -37.72 29.45
CA ASP A 117 -40.54 -37.21 30.61
C ASP A 117 -39.89 -37.39 32.00
N LEU A 118 -38.73 -36.73 32.16
CA LEU A 118 -38.36 -36.09 33.42
C LEU A 118 -37.95 -34.64 33.15
N ALA A 119 -38.94 -33.81 32.80
CA ALA A 119 -38.85 -32.38 33.02
C ALA A 119 -39.26 -32.08 34.47
N ARG A 120 -38.30 -31.51 35.23
CA ARG A 120 -38.41 -30.91 36.57
C ARG A 120 -38.33 -31.88 37.77
N ILE A 121 -37.10 -32.10 38.23
CA ILE A 121 -36.64 -32.07 39.64
C ILE A 121 -35.14 -31.71 39.59
N ASP A 122 -34.67 -30.85 40.50
CA ASP A 122 -33.31 -30.32 40.55
C ASP A 122 -32.21 -31.39 40.58
N LEU A 123 -31.23 -31.23 39.69
CA LEU A 123 -30.04 -32.08 39.53
C LEU A 123 -29.08 -31.97 40.73
N PRO A 124 -28.61 -33.10 41.30
CA PRO A 124 -27.22 -33.23 41.69
C PRO A 124 -26.41 -33.56 40.43
N ARG A 125 -25.60 -32.61 39.97
CA ARG A 125 -24.72 -32.71 38.79
C ARG A 125 -23.66 -33.80 38.97
N GLY A 126 -23.54 -34.69 37.97
CA GLY A 126 -22.42 -35.63 37.82
C GLY A 126 -22.44 -36.34 36.47
N ASP A 127 -21.74 -35.75 35.49
CA ASP A 127 -21.10 -36.34 34.30
C ASP A 127 -21.80 -37.47 33.50
N GLN A 128 -22.65 -37.08 32.55
CA GLN A 128 -22.63 -37.71 31.21
C GLN A 128 -21.99 -36.70 30.25
N VAL A 129 -20.78 -37.00 29.79
CA VAL A 129 -20.08 -36.15 28.83
C VAL A 129 -20.69 -36.33 27.44
N ASP A 130 -21.08 -35.22 26.85
CA ASP A 130 -21.72 -35.13 25.54
C ASP A 130 -20.68 -35.29 24.42
N LEU A 131 -20.40 -36.54 24.02
CA LEU A 131 -19.44 -36.90 22.96
C LEU A 131 -19.75 -36.20 21.62
N ALA A 132 -21.02 -35.88 21.33
CA ALA A 132 -21.42 -35.13 20.15
C ALA A 132 -20.81 -33.72 20.19
N ARG A 133 -20.93 -33.05 21.34
CA ARG A 133 -20.39 -31.71 21.55
C ARG A 133 -18.86 -31.64 21.48
N VAL A 134 -18.15 -32.70 21.88
CA VAL A 134 -16.69 -32.79 21.71
C VAL A 134 -16.32 -32.85 20.23
N LYS A 135 -17.08 -33.62 19.42
CA LYS A 135 -16.86 -33.69 17.97
C LYS A 135 -17.15 -32.35 17.28
N ASP A 136 -18.25 -31.68 17.64
CA ASP A 136 -18.58 -30.36 17.10
C ASP A 136 -17.47 -29.34 17.38
N LEU A 137 -16.88 -29.36 18.58
CA LEU A 137 -15.75 -28.50 18.93
C LEU A 137 -14.47 -28.83 18.14
N LEU A 138 -14.23 -30.11 17.82
CA LEU A 138 -13.10 -30.52 16.99
C LEU A 138 -13.29 -30.12 15.53
N ASP A 139 -14.50 -30.23 14.99
CA ASP A 139 -14.85 -29.77 13.64
C ASP A 139 -14.70 -28.24 13.54
N GLU A 140 -15.12 -27.51 14.58
CA GLU A 140 -14.94 -26.07 14.68
C GLU A 140 -13.46 -25.69 14.82
N ALA A 141 -12.66 -26.44 15.59
CA ALA A 141 -11.22 -26.24 15.69
C ALA A 141 -10.52 -26.46 14.35
N GLN A 142 -10.91 -27.50 13.61
CA GLN A 142 -10.41 -27.77 12.27
C GLN A 142 -10.75 -26.61 11.31
N LYS A 143 -12.02 -26.21 11.25
CA LYS A 143 -12.47 -25.13 10.37
C LYS A 143 -11.72 -23.83 10.66
N ARG A 144 -11.56 -23.46 11.93
CA ARG A 144 -10.81 -22.27 12.34
C ARG A 144 -9.33 -22.36 11.99
N PHE A 145 -8.74 -23.55 12.11
CA PHE A 145 -7.37 -23.79 11.68
C PHE A 145 -7.20 -23.60 10.17
N GLU A 146 -8.12 -24.15 9.37
CA GLU A 146 -8.15 -23.97 7.90
C GLU A 146 -8.34 -22.49 7.51
N GLU A 147 -9.13 -21.74 8.28
CA GLU A 147 -9.30 -20.28 8.16
C GLU A 147 -8.10 -19.47 8.70
N ARG A 148 -7.03 -20.11 9.20
CA ARG A 148 -5.85 -19.50 9.85
C ARG A 148 -6.17 -18.68 11.10
N ARG A 149 -7.32 -18.91 11.73
CA ARG A 149 -7.72 -18.32 13.01
C ARG A 149 -7.17 -19.16 14.17
N PHE A 150 -5.86 -19.16 14.31
CA PHE A 150 -5.15 -20.08 15.19
C PHE A 150 -5.52 -19.94 16.68
N ASP A 151 -5.73 -18.72 17.18
CA ASP A 151 -6.17 -18.50 18.56
C ASP A 151 -7.55 -19.10 18.83
N ASP A 152 -8.49 -18.93 17.89
CA ASP A 152 -9.84 -19.48 18.00
C ASP A 152 -9.84 -21.01 17.86
N ALA A 153 -8.93 -21.56 17.05
CA ALA A 153 -8.71 -22.99 16.91
C ALA A 153 -8.13 -23.60 18.19
N ILE A 154 -7.15 -22.94 18.81
CA ILE A 154 -6.59 -23.33 20.11
C ILE A 154 -7.67 -23.30 21.19
N ALA A 155 -8.51 -22.25 21.22
CA ALA A 155 -9.59 -22.15 22.20
C ALA A 155 -10.60 -23.30 22.07
N ALA A 156 -11.04 -23.62 20.84
CA ALA A 156 -11.93 -24.75 20.58
C ALA A 156 -11.28 -26.10 20.93
N ALA A 157 -10.01 -26.28 20.55
CA ALA A 157 -9.27 -27.50 20.83
C ALA A 157 -9.00 -27.70 22.34
N ARG A 158 -8.81 -26.64 23.12
CA ARG A 158 -8.66 -26.77 24.59
C ARG A 158 -9.98 -27.12 25.27
N GLU A 159 -11.08 -26.49 24.84
CA GLU A 159 -12.42 -26.81 25.36
C GLU A 159 -12.81 -28.26 25.02
N ALA A 160 -12.49 -28.73 23.81
CA ALA A 160 -12.67 -30.13 23.44
C ALA A 160 -11.78 -31.08 24.27
N ALA A 161 -10.52 -30.72 24.53
CA ALA A 161 -9.59 -31.54 25.32
C ALA A 161 -10.08 -31.71 26.77
N HIS A 162 -10.47 -30.61 27.41
CA HIS A 162 -10.95 -30.61 28.79
C HIS A 162 -12.21 -31.49 28.98
N ARG A 163 -13.10 -31.50 27.98
CA ARG A 163 -14.29 -32.36 27.97
C ARG A 163 -13.93 -33.81 27.64
N ALA A 164 -13.00 -34.02 26.71
CA ALA A 164 -12.57 -35.34 26.26
C ALA A 164 -11.77 -36.11 27.32
N GLU A 165 -10.95 -35.45 28.14
CA GLU A 165 -10.14 -36.09 29.19
C GLU A 165 -10.97 -36.93 30.16
N ARG A 166 -12.22 -36.50 30.44
CA ARG A 166 -13.16 -37.21 31.30
C ARG A 166 -13.83 -38.42 30.63
N THR A 167 -13.61 -38.64 29.34
CA THR A 167 -14.47 -39.51 28.51
C THR A 167 -13.72 -40.44 27.57
N SER A 168 -12.71 -39.95 26.84
CA SER A 168 -11.95 -40.71 25.84
C SER A 168 -10.57 -40.11 25.60
N ARG A 169 -9.53 -40.94 25.79
CA ARG A 169 -8.12 -40.59 25.55
C ARG A 169 -7.82 -40.31 24.08
N GLU A 170 -8.54 -40.94 23.15
CA GLU A 170 -8.37 -40.73 21.70
C GLU A 170 -8.88 -39.35 21.26
N LEU A 171 -10.02 -38.91 21.80
CA LEU A 171 -10.57 -37.57 21.53
C LEU A 171 -9.68 -36.49 22.13
N ALA A 172 -9.16 -36.69 23.35
CA ALA A 172 -8.19 -35.79 23.96
C ALA A 172 -6.93 -35.66 23.09
N ARG A 173 -6.41 -36.79 22.60
CA ARG A 173 -5.25 -36.82 21.69
C ARG A 173 -5.49 -36.08 20.36
N THR A 174 -6.70 -36.17 19.81
CA THR A 174 -7.10 -35.44 18.59
C THR A 174 -7.18 -33.94 18.86
N SER A 175 -7.69 -33.56 20.03
CA SER A 175 -7.71 -32.18 20.48
C SER A 175 -6.32 -31.58 20.65
N TRP A 176 -5.41 -32.33 21.26
CA TRP A 176 -4.01 -31.91 21.41
C TRP A 176 -3.31 -31.72 20.07
N SER A 177 -3.59 -32.54 19.04
CA SER A 177 -3.02 -32.30 17.71
C SER A 177 -3.42 -30.96 17.12
N TYR A 178 -4.68 -30.53 17.26
CA TYR A 178 -5.10 -29.21 16.76
C TYR A 178 -4.44 -28.07 17.52
N SER A 179 -4.27 -28.17 18.84
CA SER A 179 -3.51 -27.18 19.62
C SER A 179 -2.05 -27.10 19.19
N ILE A 180 -1.40 -28.25 18.93
CA ILE A 180 -0.01 -28.29 18.44
C ILE A 180 0.10 -27.67 17.05
N LEU A 181 -0.82 -28.02 16.14
CA LEU A 181 -0.83 -27.48 14.77
C LEU A 181 -1.09 -25.98 14.77
N ALA A 182 -2.03 -25.48 15.57
CA ALA A 182 -2.29 -24.06 15.67
C ALA A 182 -1.13 -23.29 16.32
N ALA A 183 -0.47 -23.86 17.34
CA ALA A 183 0.77 -23.29 17.88
C ALA A 183 1.91 -23.26 16.84
N MET A 184 2.01 -24.28 15.99
CA MET A 184 2.92 -24.26 14.83
C MET A 184 2.59 -23.12 13.87
N GLY A 185 1.31 -22.95 13.53
CA GLY A 185 0.84 -21.87 12.64
C GLY A 185 1.13 -20.47 13.18
N LEU A 186 1.07 -20.28 14.50
CA LEU A 186 1.46 -19.01 15.15
C LEU A 186 2.97 -18.75 15.10
N LEU A 187 3.79 -19.80 15.23
CA LEU A 187 5.25 -19.70 15.29
C LEU A 187 5.92 -19.67 13.91
N GLU A 188 5.29 -20.25 12.88
CA GLU A 188 5.80 -20.27 11.51
C GLU A 188 6.19 -18.89 10.94
N PRO A 189 5.37 -17.82 11.10
CA PRO A 189 5.73 -16.49 10.60
C PRO A 189 6.72 -15.74 11.52
N CYS A 190 7.00 -16.25 12.73
CA CYS A 190 7.84 -15.56 13.71
C CYS A 190 9.34 -15.65 13.39
N ASN A 191 10.12 -14.69 13.88
CA ASN A 191 11.58 -14.71 13.74
C ASN A 191 12.21 -15.83 14.61
N PRO A 192 12.85 -16.87 14.02
CA PRO A 192 13.46 -17.95 14.80
C PRO A 192 14.69 -17.51 15.61
N ARG A 193 15.26 -16.33 15.31
CA ARG A 193 16.38 -15.76 16.07
C ARG A 193 15.94 -14.98 17.31
N ASP A 194 14.64 -14.68 17.45
CA ASP A 194 14.13 -14.07 18.67
C ASP A 194 14.19 -15.10 19.82
N PRO A 195 14.79 -14.77 20.98
CA PRO A 195 14.87 -15.66 22.13
C PRO A 195 13.52 -16.25 22.56
N ASP A 196 12.43 -15.47 22.50
CA ASP A 196 11.10 -15.93 22.88
C ASP A 196 10.54 -16.95 21.87
N THR A 197 10.76 -16.69 20.59
CA THR A 197 10.36 -17.61 19.52
C THR A 197 11.20 -18.89 19.56
N ALA A 198 12.51 -18.78 19.78
CA ALA A 198 13.41 -19.93 19.93
C ALA A 198 12.99 -20.81 21.11
N ALA A 199 12.70 -20.22 22.28
CA ALA A 199 12.20 -20.96 23.44
C ALA A 199 10.85 -21.66 23.16
N ALA A 200 9.94 -20.99 22.44
CA ALA A 200 8.67 -21.59 22.05
C ALA A 200 8.84 -22.73 21.03
N LEU A 201 9.80 -22.63 20.10
CA LEU A 201 10.14 -23.68 19.12
C LEU A 201 10.80 -24.91 19.79
N ASP A 202 11.65 -24.69 20.79
CA ASP A 202 12.23 -25.78 21.58
C ASP A 202 11.14 -26.54 22.34
N LEU A 203 10.22 -25.80 22.95
CA LEU A 203 9.09 -26.38 23.68
C LEU A 203 8.12 -27.10 22.74
N LEU A 204 7.86 -26.55 21.55
CA LEU A 204 7.11 -27.21 20.48
C LEU A 204 7.75 -28.54 20.08
N THR A 205 9.08 -28.56 19.90
CA THR A 205 9.83 -29.77 19.54
C THR A 205 9.70 -30.84 20.61
N ARG A 206 9.80 -30.45 21.89
CA ARG A 206 9.59 -31.35 23.03
C ARG A 206 8.16 -31.91 23.06
N VAL A 207 7.13 -31.07 22.90
CA VAL A 207 5.72 -31.49 22.88
C VAL A 207 5.44 -32.44 21.71
N LYS A 208 5.93 -32.16 20.50
CA LYS A 208 5.80 -33.04 19.33
C LYS A 208 6.42 -34.41 19.59
N THR A 209 7.58 -34.45 20.24
CA THR A 209 8.27 -35.70 20.58
C THR A 209 7.46 -36.53 21.58
N LEU A 210 6.94 -35.90 22.63
CA LEU A 210 6.08 -36.56 23.62
C LEU A 210 4.76 -37.06 23.00
N TYR A 211 4.15 -36.26 22.13
CA TYR A 211 2.93 -36.62 21.41
C TYR A 211 3.15 -37.82 20.47
N ALA A 212 4.25 -37.84 19.72
CA ALA A 212 4.61 -38.94 18.82
C ALA A 212 4.87 -40.24 19.60
N GLN A 213 5.52 -40.15 20.76
CA GLN A 213 5.78 -41.29 21.65
C GLN A 213 4.54 -41.75 22.43
N GLY A 214 3.41 -41.04 22.35
CA GLY A 214 2.21 -41.33 23.14
C GLY A 214 2.35 -41.05 24.64
N LYS A 215 3.38 -40.30 25.04
CA LYS A 215 3.73 -39.96 26.44
C LYS A 215 3.27 -38.56 26.85
N LEU A 216 2.48 -37.90 26.00
CA LEU A 216 1.87 -36.62 26.36
C LEU A 216 0.71 -36.92 27.32
N GLU A 217 0.98 -36.84 28.61
CA GLU A 217 -0.01 -37.07 29.68
C GLU A 217 -0.31 -35.81 30.49
N ASP A 218 0.56 -34.80 30.37
CA ASP A 218 0.49 -33.56 31.13
C ASP A 218 -0.11 -32.44 30.26
N GLU A 219 -1.30 -31.94 30.62
CA GLU A 219 -1.92 -30.83 29.91
C GLU A 219 -1.14 -29.52 30.13
N THR A 220 -0.36 -29.39 31.21
CA THR A 220 0.37 -28.16 31.54
C THR A 220 1.43 -27.82 30.51
N ILE A 221 2.18 -28.80 30.00
CA ILE A 221 3.20 -28.57 28.97
C ILE A 221 2.58 -28.08 27.65
N LEU A 222 1.36 -28.52 27.34
CA LEU A 222 0.62 -28.07 26.17
C LEU A 222 0.07 -26.65 26.37
N GLN A 223 -0.38 -26.32 27.58
CA GLN A 223 -0.78 -24.96 27.94
C GLN A 223 0.41 -24.00 27.90
N ASP A 224 1.58 -24.43 28.35
CA ASP A 224 2.82 -23.66 28.30
C ASP A 224 3.25 -23.43 26.85
N LEU A 225 3.11 -24.43 25.96
CA LEU A 225 3.33 -24.27 24.51
C LEU A 225 2.44 -23.19 23.93
N VAL A 226 1.13 -23.29 24.16
CA VAL A 226 0.15 -22.34 23.64
C VAL A 226 0.48 -20.93 24.11
N LYS A 227 0.72 -20.74 25.41
CA LYS A 227 1.07 -19.43 25.97
C LYS A 227 2.37 -18.89 25.39
N ALA A 228 3.41 -19.73 25.27
CA ALA A 228 4.69 -19.35 24.69
C ALA A 228 4.52 -18.93 23.21
N ALA A 229 3.76 -19.69 22.42
CA ALA A 229 3.49 -19.39 21.03
C ALA A 229 2.71 -18.08 20.84
N GLN A 230 1.65 -17.87 21.61
CA GLN A 230 0.87 -16.62 21.60
C GLN A 230 1.72 -15.42 22.03
N THR A 231 2.54 -15.59 23.06
CA THR A 231 3.44 -14.53 23.54
C THR A 231 4.50 -14.17 22.50
N ALA A 232 5.16 -15.18 21.91
CA ALA A 232 6.16 -14.99 20.87
C ALA A 232 5.56 -14.28 19.64
N HIS A 233 4.41 -14.76 19.16
CA HIS A 233 3.71 -14.15 18.03
C HIS A 233 3.28 -12.70 18.32
N GLY A 234 2.66 -12.45 19.48
CA GLY A 234 2.23 -11.10 19.86
C GLY A 234 3.38 -10.11 20.03
N ARG A 235 4.52 -10.55 20.59
CA ARG A 235 5.73 -9.74 20.70
C ARG A 235 6.34 -9.46 19.33
N ASP A 236 6.46 -10.46 18.48
CA ASP A 236 7.04 -10.29 17.14
C ASP A 236 6.19 -9.36 16.27
N ALA A 237 4.86 -9.51 16.30
CA ALA A 237 3.94 -8.58 15.66
C ALA A 237 4.08 -7.14 16.19
N SER A 238 4.34 -6.98 17.50
CA SER A 238 4.57 -5.66 18.10
C SER A 238 5.89 -5.04 17.65
N ARG A 239 6.94 -5.86 17.46
CA ARG A 239 8.21 -5.40 16.87
C ARG A 239 8.02 -4.94 15.43
N VAL A 240 7.35 -5.74 14.61
CA VAL A 240 7.08 -5.38 13.20
C VAL A 240 6.27 -4.07 13.10
N ARG A 241 5.33 -3.82 14.03
CA ARG A 241 4.63 -2.52 14.13
C ARG A 241 5.57 -1.36 14.44
N ALA A 242 6.54 -1.56 15.33
CA ALA A 242 7.54 -0.55 15.65
C ALA A 242 8.43 -0.28 14.43
N ASP A 243 8.93 -1.33 13.76
CA ASP A 243 9.72 -1.21 12.54
C ASP A 243 8.97 -0.45 11.44
N LEU A 244 7.67 -0.72 11.25
CA LEU A 244 6.83 0.03 10.32
C LEU A 244 6.65 1.49 10.71
N ALA A 245 6.61 1.82 12.00
CA ALA A 245 6.55 3.21 12.45
C ALA A 245 7.86 3.94 12.13
N ASP A 246 9.00 3.31 12.39
CA ASP A 246 10.33 3.86 12.09
C ASP A 246 10.52 4.06 10.58
N VAL A 247 10.12 3.09 9.76
CA VAL A 247 10.14 3.20 8.29
C VAL A 247 9.25 4.34 7.80
N ARG A 248 8.07 4.53 8.39
CA ARG A 248 7.17 5.64 8.05
C ARG A 248 7.82 6.99 8.35
N ASP A 249 8.51 7.10 9.47
CA ASP A 249 9.20 8.34 9.84
C ASP A 249 10.40 8.59 8.93
N ALA A 250 11.16 7.55 8.54
CA ALA A 250 12.21 7.67 7.51
C ALA A 250 11.65 8.11 6.14
N ILE A 251 10.49 7.59 5.73
CA ILE A 251 9.78 8.03 4.51
C ILE A 251 9.43 9.52 4.60
N ARG A 252 8.92 9.98 5.75
CA ARG A 252 8.58 11.39 5.97
C ARG A 252 9.81 12.28 5.92
N GLU A 253 10.92 11.86 6.54
CA GLU A 253 12.19 12.59 6.48
C GLU A 253 12.68 12.73 5.03
N ALA A 254 12.65 11.64 4.26
CA ALA A 254 13.00 11.67 2.84
C ALA A 254 12.06 12.60 2.03
N ALA A 255 10.75 12.55 2.29
CA ALA A 255 9.78 13.42 1.63
C ALA A 255 9.98 14.91 1.97
N ASN A 256 10.30 15.23 3.23
CA ASN A 256 10.53 16.59 3.69
C ASN A 256 11.70 17.28 3.00
N ILE A 257 12.69 16.50 2.53
CA ILE A 257 13.81 17.02 1.73
C ILE A 257 13.51 17.06 0.22
N GLY A 258 12.29 16.71 -0.18
CA GLY A 258 11.83 16.67 -1.56
C GLY A 258 12.25 15.43 -2.34
N ALA A 259 12.60 14.32 -1.66
CA ALA A 259 12.88 13.05 -2.34
C ALA A 259 11.60 12.38 -2.86
N SER A 260 11.72 11.63 -3.96
CA SER A 260 10.60 10.83 -4.48
C SER A 260 10.44 9.54 -3.67
N VAL A 261 9.40 9.48 -2.83
CA VAL A 261 9.15 8.38 -1.89
C VAL A 261 8.07 7.38 -2.34
N ALA A 262 7.52 7.51 -3.55
CA ALA A 262 6.37 6.73 -4.01
C ALA A 262 6.56 5.21 -3.88
N ASN A 263 7.74 4.69 -4.22
CA ASN A 263 8.03 3.25 -4.10
C ASN A 263 8.10 2.80 -2.63
N ALA A 264 8.78 3.57 -1.78
CA ALA A 264 8.89 3.28 -0.36
C ALA A 264 7.51 3.31 0.33
N GLU A 265 6.64 4.26 -0.02
CA GLU A 265 5.25 4.30 0.47
C GLU A 265 4.43 3.10 0.01
N ALA A 266 4.57 2.67 -1.24
CA ALA A 266 3.83 1.53 -1.79
C ALA A 266 4.22 0.23 -1.07
N ASP A 267 5.52 0.02 -0.85
CA ASP A 267 6.01 -1.15 -0.12
C ASP A 267 5.64 -1.08 1.37
N TRP A 268 5.70 0.09 2.00
CA TRP A 268 5.24 0.27 3.38
C TRP A 268 3.76 -0.07 3.55
N ARG A 269 2.89 0.37 2.62
CA ARG A 269 1.46 -0.01 2.62
C ARG A 269 1.28 -1.52 2.48
N ARG A 270 2.02 -2.14 1.55
CA ARG A 270 1.99 -3.60 1.38
C ARG A 270 2.44 -4.34 2.65
N ALA A 271 3.47 -3.85 3.32
CA ALA A 271 3.95 -4.42 4.58
C ALA A 271 2.90 -4.31 5.69
N SER A 272 2.19 -3.18 5.78
CA SER A 272 1.06 -3.00 6.70
C SER A 272 -0.07 -4.01 6.42
N ASP A 273 -0.44 -4.18 5.15
CA ASP A 273 -1.49 -5.15 4.76
C ASP A 273 -1.09 -6.59 5.09
N LEU A 274 0.19 -6.95 4.96
CA LEU A 274 0.73 -8.26 5.32
C LEU A 274 0.69 -8.49 6.84
N LEU A 275 1.03 -7.47 7.61
CA LEU A 275 0.93 -7.50 9.07
C LEU A 275 -0.53 -7.71 9.52
N ASP A 276 -1.48 -7.01 8.90
CA ASP A 276 -2.91 -7.14 9.21
C ASP A 276 -3.45 -8.54 8.88
N ARG A 277 -2.84 -9.23 7.91
CA ARG A 277 -3.12 -10.63 7.57
C ARG A 277 -2.38 -11.66 8.43
N GLY A 278 -1.51 -11.20 9.34
CA GLY A 278 -0.71 -12.06 10.24
C GLY A 278 0.54 -12.67 9.59
N ASP A 279 0.92 -12.27 8.38
CA ASP A 279 2.15 -12.73 7.72
C ASP A 279 3.35 -11.89 8.17
N LEU A 280 3.80 -12.13 9.40
CA LEU A 280 4.84 -11.32 10.07
C LEU A 280 6.18 -11.37 9.33
N ARG A 281 6.53 -12.51 8.75
CA ARG A 281 7.77 -12.66 7.99
C ARG A 281 7.76 -11.80 6.74
N ALA A 282 6.73 -11.93 5.90
CA ALA A 282 6.64 -11.14 4.67
C ALA A 282 6.48 -9.64 4.98
N ALA A 283 5.75 -9.30 6.05
CA ALA A 283 5.62 -7.92 6.52
C ALA A 283 6.99 -7.32 6.88
N ARG A 284 7.83 -8.03 7.63
CA ARG A 284 9.18 -7.57 7.99
C ARG A 284 10.08 -7.40 6.77
N GLU A 285 10.15 -8.41 5.91
CA GLU A 285 10.99 -8.37 4.70
C GLU A 285 10.58 -7.19 3.78
N THR A 286 9.27 -6.92 3.67
CA THR A 286 8.74 -5.79 2.89
C THR A 286 8.97 -4.45 3.58
N ALA A 287 8.85 -4.37 4.91
CA ALA A 287 9.16 -3.16 5.69
C ALA A 287 10.65 -2.79 5.54
N ASP A 288 11.55 -3.77 5.62
CA ASP A 288 12.99 -3.56 5.40
C ASP A 288 13.27 -3.04 3.98
N ALA A 289 12.55 -3.57 2.98
CA ALA A 289 12.65 -3.08 1.59
C ALA A 289 12.18 -1.63 1.46
N ALA A 290 11.04 -1.28 2.10
CA ALA A 290 10.54 0.09 2.14
C ALA A 290 11.51 1.05 2.83
N GLY A 291 12.13 0.64 3.95
CA GLY A 291 13.15 1.41 4.65
C GLY A 291 14.40 1.67 3.79
N ARG A 292 14.91 0.65 3.10
CA ARG A 292 16.02 0.82 2.14
C ARG A 292 15.66 1.76 1.00
N ALA A 293 14.46 1.61 0.40
CA ALA A 293 14.00 2.46 -0.68
C ALA A 293 13.89 3.94 -0.24
N ALA A 294 13.44 4.21 0.99
CA ALA A 294 13.38 5.55 1.56
C ALA A 294 14.78 6.15 1.75
N ALA A 295 15.71 5.39 2.32
CA ALA A 295 17.10 5.81 2.51
C ALA A 295 17.80 6.10 1.16
N GLU A 296 17.66 5.21 0.19
CA GLU A 296 18.22 5.42 -1.15
C GLU A 296 17.61 6.63 -1.86
N ALA A 297 16.31 6.88 -1.71
CA ALA A 297 15.66 8.06 -2.29
C ALA A 297 16.19 9.35 -1.65
N ARG A 298 16.38 9.34 -0.33
CA ARG A 298 16.98 10.45 0.42
C ARG A 298 18.40 10.73 -0.06
N ASP A 299 19.24 9.71 -0.12
CA ASP A 299 20.65 9.87 -0.49
C ASP A 299 20.82 10.32 -1.95
N ARG A 300 20.00 9.77 -2.87
CA ARG A 300 19.93 10.27 -4.25
C ARG A 300 19.55 11.75 -4.30
N ARG A 301 18.56 12.18 -3.53
CA ARG A 301 18.14 13.58 -3.51
C ARG A 301 19.25 14.51 -3.02
N ILE A 302 20.01 14.09 -1.99
CA ILE A 302 21.17 14.84 -1.48
C ILE A 302 22.24 14.96 -2.57
N GLN A 303 22.53 13.86 -3.27
CA GLN A 303 23.50 13.84 -4.36
C GLN A 303 23.06 14.76 -5.51
N ASP A 304 21.80 14.66 -5.96
CA ASP A 304 21.25 15.50 -7.04
C ASP A 304 21.39 16.99 -6.74
N VAL A 305 21.12 17.41 -5.50
CA VAL A 305 21.27 18.81 -5.07
C VAL A 305 22.75 19.20 -5.08
N THR A 306 23.64 18.33 -4.60
CA THR A 306 25.08 18.59 -4.57
C THR A 306 25.65 18.76 -5.98
N ASP A 307 25.27 17.87 -6.91
CA ASP A 307 25.70 17.92 -8.30
C ASP A 307 25.13 19.16 -9.00
N ALA A 308 23.89 19.54 -8.72
CA ALA A 308 23.29 20.76 -9.26
C ALA A 308 24.05 22.02 -8.80
N LEU A 309 24.46 22.10 -7.52
CA LEU A 309 25.25 23.23 -7.03
C LEU A 309 26.58 23.36 -7.79
N ALA A 310 27.29 22.27 -8.01
CA ALA A 310 28.52 22.26 -8.80
C ALA A 310 28.28 22.70 -10.26
N SER A 311 27.25 22.17 -10.90
CA SER A 311 26.91 22.56 -12.28
C SER A 311 26.53 24.04 -12.41
N ILE A 312 25.91 24.64 -11.39
CA ILE A 312 25.55 26.07 -11.39
C ILE A 312 26.80 26.95 -11.23
N GLU A 313 27.78 26.51 -10.46
CA GLU A 313 29.07 27.20 -10.35
C GLU A 313 29.75 27.32 -11.71
N ASP A 314 29.75 26.24 -12.49
CA ASP A 314 30.26 26.22 -13.85
C ASP A 314 29.47 27.16 -14.77
N ALA A 315 28.13 27.16 -14.66
CA ALA A 315 27.27 28.06 -15.44
C ALA A 315 27.53 29.54 -15.11
N ILE A 316 27.72 29.88 -13.83
CA ILE A 316 28.08 31.24 -13.40
C ILE A 316 29.47 31.62 -13.89
N ALA A 317 30.44 30.70 -13.86
CA ALA A 317 31.78 30.95 -14.39
C ALA A 317 31.73 31.22 -15.90
N LEU A 318 30.96 30.42 -16.65
CA LEU A 318 30.73 30.64 -18.08
C LEU A 318 30.05 32.00 -18.34
N ALA A 319 29.07 32.39 -17.52
CA ALA A 319 28.39 33.68 -17.64
C ALA A 319 29.38 34.85 -17.51
N ARG A 320 30.32 34.76 -16.55
CA ARG A 320 31.39 35.76 -16.40
C ARG A 320 32.31 35.80 -17.61
N ASN A 321 32.67 34.65 -18.17
CA ASN A 321 33.57 34.56 -19.32
C ASN A 321 32.99 35.21 -20.58
N VAL A 322 31.67 35.18 -20.75
CA VAL A 322 30.98 35.86 -21.87
C VAL A 322 30.71 37.35 -21.58
N GLY A 323 31.11 37.86 -20.41
CA GLY A 323 30.92 39.25 -20.01
C GLY A 323 29.53 39.58 -19.47
N ALA A 324 28.71 38.57 -19.16
CA ALA A 324 27.44 38.78 -18.48
C ALA A 324 27.65 39.06 -16.99
N ASP A 325 26.70 39.75 -16.35
CA ASP A 325 26.66 39.93 -14.90
C ASP A 325 25.77 38.85 -14.24
N PRO A 326 26.34 37.86 -13.53
CA PRO A 326 25.57 36.84 -12.83
C PRO A 326 25.30 37.18 -11.36
N GLY A 327 25.37 38.45 -10.93
CA GLY A 327 25.23 38.86 -9.53
C GLY A 327 24.07 38.20 -8.78
N ASP A 328 22.85 38.25 -9.34
CA ASP A 328 21.66 37.65 -8.73
C ASP A 328 21.76 36.11 -8.63
N ALA A 329 22.37 35.46 -9.63
CA ALA A 329 22.59 34.02 -9.63
C ALA A 329 23.59 33.60 -8.53
N VAL A 330 24.61 34.43 -8.27
CA VAL A 330 25.59 34.19 -7.20
C VAL A 330 24.94 34.25 -5.82
N VAL A 331 24.02 35.22 -5.61
CA VAL A 331 23.28 35.34 -4.35
C VAL A 331 22.43 34.09 -4.10
N GLU A 332 21.65 33.66 -5.09
CA GLU A 332 20.81 32.45 -4.96
C GLU A 332 21.63 31.17 -4.80
N LEU A 333 22.82 31.08 -5.41
CA LEU A 333 23.72 29.94 -5.21
C LEU A 333 24.24 29.88 -3.76
N GLU A 334 24.59 31.03 -3.16
CA GLU A 334 25.06 31.05 -1.78
C GLU A 334 23.94 30.74 -0.77
N ASP A 335 22.71 31.18 -1.08
CA ASP A 335 21.51 30.78 -0.34
C ASP A 335 21.29 29.27 -0.43
N ALA A 336 21.45 28.68 -1.63
CA ALA A 336 21.32 27.24 -1.84
C ALA A 336 22.39 26.45 -1.05
N ARG A 337 23.65 26.90 -1.06
CA ARG A 337 24.74 26.30 -0.26
C ARG A 337 24.47 26.41 1.24
N THR A 338 23.95 27.54 1.70
CA THR A 338 23.61 27.74 3.11
C THR A 338 22.46 26.85 3.55
N ALA A 339 21.42 26.69 2.72
CA ALA A 339 20.34 25.74 2.95
C ALA A 339 20.85 24.29 2.97
N SER A 340 21.73 23.92 2.02
CA SER A 340 22.34 22.58 1.97
C SER A 340 23.17 22.28 3.21
N ARG A 341 23.98 23.24 3.70
CA ARG A 341 24.77 23.08 4.95
C ARG A 341 23.88 22.90 6.18
N ARG A 342 22.65 23.43 6.17
CA ARG A 342 21.65 23.25 7.23
C ARG A 342 20.84 21.96 7.08
N GLY A 343 21.03 21.20 6.00
CA GLY A 343 20.26 19.99 5.69
C GLY A 343 18.88 20.26 5.09
N ASP A 344 18.55 21.50 4.73
CA ASP A 344 17.30 21.87 4.06
C ASP A 344 17.45 21.74 2.54
N TYR A 345 17.46 20.49 2.06
CA TYR A 345 17.68 20.18 0.64
C TYR A 345 16.48 20.52 -0.25
N LEU A 346 15.29 20.71 0.33
CA LEU A 346 14.13 21.20 -0.41
C LEU A 346 14.39 22.64 -0.84
N ARG A 347 14.66 23.52 0.13
CA ARG A 347 14.99 24.92 -0.15
C ARG A 347 16.27 25.05 -0.96
N ALA A 348 17.30 24.26 -0.67
CA ALA A 348 18.54 24.26 -1.43
C ALA A 348 18.29 23.96 -2.92
N GLY A 349 17.47 22.94 -3.21
CA GLY A 349 17.12 22.60 -4.59
C GLY A 349 16.30 23.68 -5.30
N GLU A 350 15.41 24.38 -4.61
CA GLU A 350 14.64 25.49 -5.19
C GLU A 350 15.52 26.71 -5.50
N SER A 351 16.37 27.11 -4.56
CA SER A 351 17.35 28.18 -4.76
C SER A 351 18.34 27.83 -5.88
N ALA A 352 18.82 26.59 -5.95
CA ALA A 352 19.67 26.11 -7.04
C ALA A 352 18.99 26.28 -8.41
N LYS A 353 17.73 25.85 -8.56
CA LYS A 353 16.96 26.05 -9.82
C LYS A 353 16.73 27.53 -10.15
N ARG A 354 16.65 28.42 -9.16
CA ARG A 354 16.57 29.88 -9.43
C ARG A 354 17.90 30.42 -9.88
N ALA A 355 18.99 30.07 -9.21
CA ALA A 355 20.36 30.45 -9.58
C ALA A 355 20.70 30.02 -11.01
N GLU A 356 20.39 28.76 -11.37
CA GLU A 356 20.60 28.23 -12.72
C GLU A 356 19.88 29.06 -13.79
N ARG A 357 18.58 29.33 -13.59
CA ARG A 357 17.78 30.13 -14.53
C ARG A 357 18.33 31.55 -14.66
N LEU A 358 18.73 32.18 -13.57
CA LEU A 358 19.30 33.53 -13.58
C LEU A 358 20.65 33.56 -14.32
N ALA A 359 21.50 32.56 -14.11
CA ALA A 359 22.77 32.43 -14.82
C ALA A 359 22.57 32.24 -16.33
N MET A 360 21.62 31.40 -16.74
CA MET A 360 21.29 31.22 -18.16
C MET A 360 20.66 32.48 -18.78
N GLN A 361 19.78 33.18 -18.05
CA GLN A 361 19.16 34.41 -18.53
C GLN A 361 20.18 35.53 -18.73
N SER A 362 21.17 35.66 -17.83
CA SER A 362 22.22 36.68 -17.98
C SER A 362 23.10 36.39 -19.20
N GLN A 363 23.47 35.13 -19.42
CA GLN A 363 24.17 34.69 -20.64
C GLN A 363 23.38 35.03 -21.90
N GLN A 364 22.10 34.66 -21.93
CA GLN A 364 21.23 34.88 -23.09
C GLN A 364 21.12 36.37 -23.43
N ARG A 365 20.88 37.24 -22.44
CA ARG A 365 20.83 38.70 -22.65
C ARG A 365 22.13 39.24 -23.22
N GLN A 366 23.28 38.75 -22.74
CA GLN A 366 24.57 39.20 -23.23
C GLN A 366 24.82 38.78 -24.69
N ILE A 367 24.40 37.56 -25.05
CA ILE A 367 24.45 37.07 -26.43
C ILE A 367 23.55 37.93 -27.33
N GLU A 368 22.31 38.21 -26.90
CA GLU A 368 21.36 39.05 -27.63
C GLU A 368 21.93 40.46 -27.86
N GLN A 369 22.47 41.11 -26.83
CA GLN A 369 23.12 42.42 -26.96
C GLN A 369 24.31 42.39 -27.92
N ALA A 370 25.15 41.35 -27.85
CA ALA A 370 26.26 41.19 -28.77
C ALA A 370 25.78 41.02 -30.22
N MET A 371 24.67 40.30 -30.44
CA MET A 371 24.05 40.14 -31.76
C MET A 371 23.45 41.46 -32.27
N GLU A 372 22.76 42.22 -31.43
CA GLU A 372 22.19 43.53 -31.79
C GLU A 372 23.28 44.53 -32.19
N ILE A 373 24.38 44.61 -31.42
CA ILE A 373 25.54 45.46 -31.76
C ILE A 373 26.12 45.05 -33.11
N ARG A 374 26.25 43.74 -33.35
CA ARG A 374 26.80 43.21 -34.60
C ARG A 374 25.88 43.52 -35.78
N GLN A 375 24.57 43.38 -35.62
CA GLN A 375 23.59 43.73 -36.64
C GLN A 375 23.61 45.23 -36.95
N ALA A 376 23.65 46.09 -35.92
CA ALA A 376 23.75 47.54 -36.10
C ALA A 376 25.03 47.95 -36.84
N GLN A 377 26.14 47.23 -36.64
CA GLN A 377 27.38 47.44 -37.41
C GLN A 377 27.23 47.02 -38.87
N VAL A 378 26.55 45.90 -39.15
CA VAL A 378 26.24 45.46 -40.52
C VAL A 378 25.38 46.51 -41.23
N ASP A 379 24.28 46.94 -40.61
CA ASP A 379 23.34 47.91 -41.19
C ASP A 379 24.04 49.25 -41.47
N ARG A 380 24.91 49.69 -40.54
CA ARG A 380 25.72 50.90 -40.73
C ARG A 380 26.69 50.77 -41.90
N ALA A 381 27.41 49.65 -42.01
CA ALA A 381 28.32 49.41 -43.13
C ALA A 381 27.56 49.38 -44.47
N GLN A 382 26.40 48.71 -44.53
CA GLN A 382 25.55 48.66 -45.72
C GLN A 382 25.06 50.03 -46.15
N THR A 383 24.57 50.85 -45.20
CA THR A 383 24.09 52.20 -45.48
C THR A 383 25.19 53.08 -46.10
N ILE A 384 26.41 53.03 -45.55
CA ILE A 384 27.56 53.76 -46.08
C ILE A 384 27.91 53.25 -47.48
N ILE A 385 27.98 51.93 -47.66
CA ILE A 385 28.27 51.30 -48.96
C ILE A 385 27.25 51.74 -50.03
N GLU A 386 25.95 51.70 -49.74
CA GLU A 386 24.88 52.12 -50.66
C GLU A 386 24.97 53.61 -51.01
N GLY A 387 25.29 54.47 -50.04
CA GLY A 387 25.52 55.90 -50.25
C GLY A 387 26.70 56.16 -51.20
N CYS A 388 27.84 55.53 -50.93
CA CYS A 388 29.05 55.63 -51.75
C CYS A 388 28.84 55.14 -53.18
N GLU A 389 28.10 54.04 -53.37
CA GLU A 389 27.79 53.51 -54.70
C GLU A 389 27.09 54.52 -55.59
N THR A 390 26.16 55.29 -55.02
CA THR A 390 25.41 56.31 -55.75
C THR A 390 26.33 57.42 -56.26
N LEU A 391 27.24 57.91 -55.41
CA LEU A 391 28.22 58.95 -55.76
C LEU A 391 29.25 58.45 -56.78
N ILE A 392 29.77 57.23 -56.59
CA ILE A 392 30.75 56.62 -57.49
C ILE A 392 30.14 56.39 -58.88
N HIS A 393 28.92 55.85 -58.94
CA HIS A 393 28.24 55.60 -60.21
C HIS A 393 28.00 56.90 -60.99
N GLU A 394 27.65 57.98 -60.29
CA GLU A 394 27.54 59.30 -60.90
C GLU A 394 28.90 59.79 -61.43
N ALA A 395 29.95 59.73 -60.62
CA ALA A 395 31.29 60.20 -61.00
C ALA A 395 31.83 59.43 -62.22
N GLU A 396 31.58 58.13 -62.29
CA GLU A 396 31.89 57.30 -63.47
C GLU A 396 31.16 57.77 -64.72
N THR A 397 29.88 58.11 -64.59
CA THR A 397 29.07 58.62 -65.72
C THR A 397 29.63 59.94 -66.26
N TYR A 398 30.27 60.74 -65.41
CA TYR A 398 30.94 61.98 -65.82
C TYR A 398 32.40 61.79 -66.25
N GLY A 399 32.93 60.56 -66.24
CA GLY A 399 34.31 60.28 -66.59
C GLY A 399 35.33 60.73 -65.54
N ILE A 400 34.90 60.95 -64.30
CA ILE A 400 35.79 61.27 -63.18
C ILE A 400 36.46 59.97 -62.72
N GLY A 401 37.74 60.02 -62.37
CA GLY A 401 38.47 58.84 -61.89
C GLY A 401 37.98 58.39 -60.51
N VAL A 402 37.45 57.18 -60.42
CA VAL A 402 36.86 56.60 -59.19
C VAL A 402 37.56 55.33 -58.68
N ALA A 403 38.70 54.97 -59.28
CA ALA A 403 39.34 53.66 -59.07
C ALA A 403 39.63 53.36 -57.59
N GLU A 404 40.06 54.37 -56.83
CA GLU A 404 40.34 54.26 -55.40
C GLU A 404 39.05 53.93 -54.60
N ALA A 405 38.02 54.77 -54.72
CA ALA A 405 36.74 54.60 -54.03
C ALA A 405 36.08 53.26 -54.37
N ARG A 406 36.15 52.82 -55.64
CA ARG A 406 35.58 51.53 -56.07
C ARG A 406 36.34 50.32 -55.49
N THR A 407 37.65 50.44 -55.32
CA THR A 407 38.47 49.37 -54.72
C THR A 407 38.16 49.22 -53.24
N LEU A 408 38.10 50.34 -52.50
CA LEU A 408 37.75 50.35 -51.08
C LEU A 408 36.33 49.82 -50.85
N LEU A 409 35.37 50.20 -51.69
CA LEU A 409 33.99 49.73 -51.59
C LEU A 409 33.88 48.21 -51.86
N ARG A 410 34.63 47.68 -52.83
CA ARG A 410 34.71 46.22 -53.06
C ARG A 410 35.30 45.50 -51.84
N GLN A 411 36.41 46.01 -51.28
CA GLN A 411 37.03 45.46 -50.09
C GLN A 411 36.07 45.48 -48.88
N ALA A 412 35.32 46.58 -48.70
CA ALA A 412 34.31 46.68 -47.64
C ALA A 412 33.22 45.61 -47.78
N ARG A 413 32.70 45.37 -49.00
CA ARG A 413 31.71 44.31 -49.26
C ARG A 413 32.28 42.91 -49.03
N ASP A 414 33.51 42.66 -49.49
CA ASP A 414 34.16 41.35 -49.34
C ASP A 414 34.40 41.01 -47.86
N VAL A 415 34.81 42.00 -47.06
CA VAL A 415 35.03 41.83 -45.62
C VAL A 415 33.70 41.70 -44.86
N LEU A 416 32.67 42.46 -45.26
CA LEU A 416 31.33 42.32 -44.71
C LEU A 416 30.74 40.93 -44.99
N ALA A 417 30.90 40.42 -46.22
CA ALA A 417 30.47 39.08 -46.61
C ALA A 417 31.21 37.97 -45.84
N LYS A 418 32.43 38.22 -45.39
CA LYS A 418 33.21 37.32 -44.52
C LYS A 418 32.82 37.40 -43.04
N GLY A 419 31.96 38.36 -42.64
CA GLY A 419 31.43 38.48 -41.29
C GLY A 419 32.29 39.27 -40.29
N ASP A 420 33.35 39.95 -40.75
CA ASP A 420 34.12 40.90 -39.94
C ASP A 420 33.49 42.30 -40.04
N THR A 421 32.60 42.59 -39.10
CA THR A 421 31.77 43.81 -39.11
C THR A 421 32.57 45.07 -38.79
N ILE A 422 33.62 44.97 -37.97
CA ILE A 422 34.43 46.15 -37.57
C ILE A 422 35.31 46.59 -38.74
N ALA A 423 36.02 45.64 -39.36
CA ALA A 423 36.83 45.94 -40.53
C ALA A 423 35.97 46.41 -41.72
N ALA A 424 34.78 45.82 -41.90
CA ALA A 424 33.83 46.26 -42.92
C ALA A 424 33.39 47.72 -42.72
N VAL A 425 32.99 48.12 -41.51
CA VAL A 425 32.61 49.52 -41.22
C VAL A 425 33.79 50.47 -41.47
N THR A 426 35.01 50.07 -41.12
CA THR A 426 36.21 50.88 -41.32
C THR A 426 36.51 51.10 -42.80
N LEU A 427 36.46 50.02 -43.60
CA LEU A 427 36.64 50.10 -45.04
C LEU A 427 35.51 50.87 -45.74
N ALA A 428 34.27 50.73 -45.27
CA ALA A 428 33.14 51.49 -45.77
C ALA A 428 33.32 53.00 -45.55
N ARG A 429 33.77 53.42 -44.35
CA ARG A 429 34.11 54.83 -44.07
C ARG A 429 35.26 55.34 -44.93
N ASN A 430 36.31 54.55 -45.12
CA ASN A 430 37.40 54.95 -46.02
C ASN A 430 36.91 55.11 -47.47
N ALA A 431 35.97 54.27 -47.90
CA ALA A 431 35.32 54.41 -49.21
C ALA A 431 34.44 55.66 -49.30
N GLU A 432 33.76 56.01 -48.20
CA GLU A 432 32.98 57.25 -48.06
C GLU A 432 33.84 58.49 -48.18
N GLU A 433 34.93 58.57 -47.42
CA GLU A 433 35.90 59.68 -47.53
C GLU A 433 36.49 59.78 -48.95
N ALA A 434 36.78 58.64 -49.60
CA ALA A 434 37.26 58.63 -50.97
C ALA A 434 36.18 59.07 -51.98
N ALA A 435 34.90 58.75 -51.72
CA ALA A 435 33.77 59.19 -52.53
C ALA A 435 33.45 60.67 -52.34
N GLU A 436 33.53 61.19 -51.11
CA GLU A 436 33.37 62.62 -50.79
C GLU A 436 34.44 63.48 -51.48
N ARG A 437 35.67 62.98 -51.63
CA ARG A 437 36.71 63.68 -52.43
C ARG A 437 36.32 63.87 -53.91
N LEU A 438 35.37 63.09 -54.43
CA LEU A 438 34.83 63.27 -55.79
C LEU A 438 33.79 64.39 -55.85
N GLU A 439 33.19 64.76 -54.73
CA GLU A 439 32.04 65.67 -54.66
C GLU A 439 32.32 67.06 -55.23
N PRO A 440 33.46 67.74 -54.94
CA PRO A 440 33.74 69.05 -55.53
C PRO A 440 33.82 68.99 -57.07
N ARG A 441 34.40 67.92 -57.62
CA ARG A 441 34.52 67.70 -59.07
C ARG A 441 33.17 67.35 -59.69
N LEU A 442 32.36 66.55 -58.99
CA LEU A 442 30.98 66.27 -59.35
C LEU A 442 30.16 67.56 -59.41
N LEU A 443 30.28 68.44 -58.42
CA LEU A 443 29.59 69.74 -58.38
C LEU A 443 30.06 70.68 -59.49
N GLU A 444 31.34 70.66 -59.85
CA GLU A 444 31.84 71.41 -61.00
C GLU A 444 31.28 70.88 -62.32
N GLU A 445 31.29 69.57 -62.54
CA GLU A 445 30.69 68.95 -63.73
C GLU A 445 29.18 69.14 -63.80
N ARG A 446 28.47 69.07 -62.67
CA ARG A 446 27.05 69.43 -62.56
C ARG A 446 26.81 70.87 -63.01
N ARG A 447 27.64 71.82 -62.55
CA ARG A 447 27.57 73.22 -62.97
C ARG A 447 27.86 73.41 -64.46
N ARG A 448 28.91 72.77 -64.99
CA ARG A 448 29.28 72.84 -66.42
C ARG A 448 28.18 72.31 -67.33
N ARG A 449 27.48 71.25 -66.92
CA ARG A 449 26.35 70.67 -67.67
C ARG A 449 25.01 71.39 -67.44
N GLY A 450 24.99 72.45 -66.64
CA GLY A 450 23.78 73.19 -66.29
C GLY A 450 22.79 72.40 -65.43
N ILE A 451 23.25 71.34 -64.74
CA ILE A 451 22.44 70.52 -63.84
C ILE A 451 22.43 71.21 -62.47
N GLY A 452 21.56 72.22 -62.34
CA GLY A 452 21.30 72.93 -61.09
C GLY A 452 20.17 72.28 -60.29
N ARG A 453 20.27 72.32 -58.96
CA ARG A 453 19.17 71.95 -58.06
C ARG A 453 17.98 72.88 -58.31
N PRO A 454 16.78 72.34 -58.60
CA PRO A 454 15.57 73.17 -58.72
C PRO A 454 15.32 73.91 -57.41
N THR A 455 15.08 75.21 -57.50
CA THR A 455 14.72 76.03 -56.33
C THR A 455 13.23 75.93 -55.98
N SER A 456 12.42 75.44 -56.92
CA SER A 456 10.97 75.24 -56.76
C SER A 456 10.45 74.19 -57.74
N GLY A 457 9.30 73.60 -57.42
CA GLY A 457 8.58 72.65 -58.27
C GLY A 457 7.26 72.24 -57.63
N LEU A 458 6.45 71.46 -58.35
CA LEU A 458 5.17 70.93 -57.85
C LEU A 458 5.26 69.41 -57.73
N CYS A 459 4.74 68.86 -56.64
CA CYS A 459 4.67 67.40 -56.47
C CYS A 459 3.80 66.79 -57.58
N GLY A 460 4.31 65.82 -58.33
CA GLY A 460 3.54 65.13 -59.38
C GLY A 460 2.34 64.33 -58.85
N VAL A 461 2.29 64.04 -57.55
CA VAL A 461 1.21 63.25 -56.91
C VAL A 461 0.15 64.16 -56.27
N CYS A 462 0.57 65.16 -55.49
CA CYS A 462 -0.34 66.00 -54.69
C CYS A 462 -0.34 67.48 -55.08
N ALA A 463 0.40 67.87 -56.13
CA ALA A 463 0.56 69.24 -56.62
C ALA A 463 1.07 70.27 -55.59
N SER A 464 1.52 69.85 -54.41
CA SER A 464 2.06 70.74 -53.40
C SER A 464 3.38 71.37 -53.84
N PRO A 465 3.60 72.69 -53.62
CA PRO A 465 4.88 73.35 -53.89
C PRO A 465 5.92 73.08 -52.80
N ARG A 466 5.55 72.43 -51.69
CA ARG A 466 6.45 72.12 -50.57
C ARG A 466 7.29 70.89 -50.89
N LEU A 467 8.35 71.11 -51.66
CA LEU A 467 9.31 70.08 -52.05
C LEU A 467 10.67 70.34 -51.41
N GLU A 468 11.26 69.30 -50.84
CA GLU A 468 12.66 69.28 -50.48
C GLU A 468 13.43 68.57 -51.60
N PHE A 469 14.30 69.30 -52.31
CA PHE A 469 15.22 68.69 -53.27
C PHE A 469 16.50 68.33 -52.54
N ARG A 470 17.00 67.11 -52.63
CA ARG A 470 18.27 66.68 -52.05
C ARG A 470 19.36 66.65 -53.12
N GLU A 471 20.61 66.74 -52.68
CA GLU A 471 21.78 66.88 -53.58
C GLU A 471 22.17 65.58 -54.30
N ASP A 472 21.56 64.46 -53.90
CA ASP A 472 21.64 63.13 -54.51
C ASP A 472 20.77 62.98 -55.79
N GLY A 473 20.03 64.03 -56.18
CA GLY A 473 19.13 64.00 -57.34
C GLY A 473 17.72 63.46 -57.04
N TRP A 474 17.43 63.19 -55.78
CA TRP A 474 16.10 62.85 -55.27
C TRP A 474 15.46 64.04 -54.56
N GLY A 475 14.15 64.07 -54.51
CA GLY A 475 13.37 65.06 -53.79
C GLY A 475 12.25 64.39 -53.04
N ARG A 476 11.79 65.01 -51.96
CA ARG A 476 10.67 64.53 -51.18
C ARG A 476 9.62 65.61 -51.10
N CYS A 477 8.37 65.24 -51.33
CA CYS A 477 7.27 66.14 -51.03
C CYS A 477 7.02 66.17 -49.53
N LEU A 478 7.09 67.34 -48.92
CA LEU A 478 6.84 67.51 -47.48
C LEU A 478 5.37 67.38 -47.11
N ALA A 479 4.46 67.39 -48.09
CA ALA A 479 3.01 67.27 -47.86
C ALA A 479 2.52 65.81 -47.90
N CYS A 480 2.95 65.01 -48.89
CA CYS A 480 2.51 63.60 -49.02
C CYS A 480 3.62 62.57 -48.75
N GLY A 481 4.84 63.03 -48.46
CA GLY A 481 5.97 62.16 -48.16
C GLY A 481 6.57 61.44 -49.37
N SER A 482 5.99 61.57 -50.58
CA SER A 482 6.45 60.87 -51.77
C SER A 482 7.87 61.29 -52.16
N SER A 483 8.77 60.33 -52.28
CA SER A 483 10.09 60.52 -52.89
C SER A 483 9.98 60.48 -54.40
N PHE A 484 10.56 61.45 -55.09
CA PHE A 484 10.57 61.55 -56.55
C PHE A 484 11.98 61.90 -57.00
N ARG A 485 12.34 61.49 -58.21
CA ARG A 485 13.65 61.78 -58.78
C ARG A 485 13.53 63.05 -59.62
N TRP A 486 14.08 64.17 -59.15
CA TRP A 486 14.10 65.41 -59.95
C TRP A 486 15.24 65.41 -60.98
N ARG A 487 16.13 64.43 -60.88
CA ARG A 487 17.21 64.16 -61.84
C ARG A 487 16.96 62.85 -62.58
N GLY A 488 16.78 62.88 -63.90
CA GLY A 488 16.57 61.67 -64.69
C GLY A 488 17.80 60.73 -64.70
N PRO A 489 17.64 59.42 -64.96
CA PRO A 489 18.75 58.55 -65.33
C PRO A 489 19.39 59.10 -66.61
N LEU A 490 20.69 59.39 -66.57
CA LEU A 490 21.43 59.86 -67.74
C LEU A 490 21.51 58.71 -68.75
N GLY A 491 20.56 58.67 -69.68
CA GLY A 491 20.50 57.61 -70.69
C GLY A 491 19.83 57.98 -72.02
N VAL A 492 19.07 59.08 -72.09
CA VAL A 492 18.35 59.45 -73.33
C VAL A 492 18.54 60.91 -73.72
N LEU A 493 18.51 61.86 -72.78
CA LEU A 493 18.60 63.28 -73.12
C LEU A 493 20.00 63.77 -73.52
N GLU A 494 21.09 63.14 -73.04
CA GLU A 494 22.45 63.45 -73.51
C GLU A 494 22.72 62.95 -74.94
N ARG A 495 22.06 61.85 -75.36
CA ARG A 495 22.20 61.31 -76.73
C ARG A 495 21.54 62.23 -77.77
N VAL A 496 20.50 62.96 -77.39
CA VAL A 496 19.79 63.88 -78.29
C VAL A 496 20.50 65.23 -78.41
N ARG A 497 21.12 65.74 -77.33
CA ARG A 497 21.93 66.97 -77.40
C ARG A 497 23.26 66.79 -78.15
N GLY A 498 23.87 65.61 -78.11
CA GLY A 498 25.06 65.31 -78.93
C GLY A 498 24.78 65.18 -80.43
N LEU A 499 23.52 64.90 -80.82
CA LEU A 499 23.08 64.76 -82.22
C LEU A 499 22.51 66.06 -82.81
N LEU A 500 22.13 67.02 -81.97
CA LEU A 500 21.69 68.34 -82.38
C LEU A 500 22.68 69.36 -81.84
N GLY A 501 23.75 69.59 -82.61
CA GLY A 501 24.74 70.62 -82.30
C GLY A 501 24.09 71.98 -82.14
N THR A 502 24.14 72.50 -80.92
CA THR A 502 24.11 73.92 -80.57
C THR A 502 25.02 74.12 -79.37
#